data_AF-A0AAN8E728-F1
#
_entry.id   AF-A0AAN8E728-F1
#
_cell.length_a   1.000
_cell.length_b   1.000
_cell.length_c   1.000
_cell.angle_alpha   90.00
_cell.angle_beta   90.00
_cell.angle_gamma   90.00
#
_symmetry.space_group_name_H-M   'P 1'
#
loop_
_entity.id
_entity.type
_entity.pdbx_description
1 polymer ?
#
loop_
_entity_poly.entity_id
_entity_poly.type
_entity_poly.pdbx_seq_one_letter_code
_entity_poly.pdbx_strand_id
1 'polypeptide(L)'
;MSAVLAPWSSGTECVAKYNFQTANEQDLPFCKGDLLTIIGATRDPNWYRARNTVGREGTIPANYVQKREGVKSGGKLSLMP
;
A
#
# COMPACT_ATOMS: atom_id res chain seq x y z
N MET A 1 -17.20 -17.74 -4.60
CA MET A 1 -16.40 -16.72 -5.32
C MET A 1 -15.15 -16.47 -4.51
N SER A 2 -14.02 -16.99 -4.96
CA SER A 2 -12.75 -16.95 -4.21
C SER A 2 -12.22 -15.53 -4.21
N ALA A 3 -12.47 -14.78 -3.13
CA ALA A 3 -11.76 -13.55 -2.88
C ALA A 3 -10.29 -13.93 -2.73
N VAL A 4 -9.50 -13.69 -3.77
CA VAL A 4 -8.05 -13.77 -3.70
C VAL A 4 -7.63 -12.90 -2.50
N LEU A 5 -7.08 -13.55 -1.48
CA LEU A 5 -6.65 -12.93 -0.24
C LEU A 5 -5.42 -12.06 -0.57
N ALA A 6 -5.65 -10.89 -1.13
CA ALA A 6 -4.60 -9.92 -1.23
C ALA A 6 -4.26 -9.48 0.22
N PRO A 7 -3.00 -9.59 0.65
CA PRO A 7 -2.63 -9.30 2.04
C PRO A 7 -2.93 -7.87 2.49
N TRP A 8 -3.10 -6.92 1.55
CA TRP A 8 -3.36 -5.52 1.83
C TRP A 8 -4.77 -5.13 1.39
N SER A 9 -5.57 -4.71 2.37
CA SER A 9 -6.92 -4.18 2.14
C SER A 9 -6.86 -2.73 1.64
N SER A 10 -7.90 -2.30 0.95
CA SER A 10 -8.11 -0.89 0.62
C SER A 10 -8.07 -0.02 1.89
N GLY A 11 -7.39 1.13 1.82
CA GLY A 11 -7.09 1.98 2.96
C GLY A 11 -5.76 1.64 3.67
N THR A 12 -5.07 0.58 3.27
CA THR A 12 -3.72 0.29 3.79
C THR A 12 -2.73 1.35 3.33
N GLU A 13 -2.08 2.02 4.28
CA GLU A 13 -0.97 2.92 3.96
C GLU A 13 0.33 2.12 3.77
N CYS A 14 1.12 2.54 2.80
CA CYS A 14 2.45 2.01 2.54
C CYS A 14 3.41 3.13 2.17
N VAL A 15 4.70 2.86 2.34
CA VAL A 15 5.79 3.81 2.06
C VAL A 15 6.69 3.21 1.01
N ALA A 16 7.02 3.99 -0.01
CA ALA A 16 7.96 3.58 -1.05
C ALA A 16 9.37 3.40 -0.48
N LYS A 17 9.94 2.19 -0.65
CA LYS A 17 11.31 1.86 -0.27
C LYS A 17 12.33 2.34 -1.30
N TYR A 18 11.91 2.42 -2.56
CA TYR A 18 12.72 2.80 -3.71
C TYR A 18 11.94 3.74 -4.62
N ASN A 19 12.65 4.43 -5.51
CA ASN A 19 12.05 5.16 -6.62
C ASN A 19 11.51 4.19 -7.66
N PHE A 20 10.29 4.43 -8.13
CA PHE A 20 9.66 3.70 -9.21
C PHE A 20 9.30 4.69 -10.33
N GLN A 21 10.03 4.60 -11.43
CA GLN A 21 9.80 5.37 -12.64
C GLN A 21 9.25 4.43 -13.70
N THR A 22 8.13 4.81 -14.29
CA THR A 22 7.44 4.04 -15.31
C THR A 22 6.98 4.99 -16.42
N ALA A 23 6.98 4.50 -17.65
CA ALA A 23 6.42 5.20 -18.79
C ALA A 23 4.97 4.77 -19.09
N ASN A 24 4.46 3.75 -18.40
CA ASN A 24 3.09 3.28 -18.57
C ASN A 24 2.11 4.20 -17.85
N GLU A 25 1.06 4.64 -18.55
CA GLU A 25 0.00 5.48 -17.97
C GLU A 25 -0.85 4.74 -16.93
N GLN A 26 -0.83 3.42 -16.93
CA GLN A 26 -1.55 2.56 -15.97
C GLN A 26 -0.79 2.39 -14.65
N ASP A 27 0.51 2.65 -14.65
CA ASP A 27 1.37 2.49 -13.48
C ASP A 27 1.52 3.84 -12.77
N LEU A 28 1.61 3.81 -11.45
CA LEU A 28 1.78 5.03 -10.66
C LEU A 28 3.27 5.23 -10.35
N PRO A 29 3.95 6.24 -10.92
CA PRO A 29 5.31 6.58 -10.54
C PRO A 29 5.34 7.19 -9.13
N PHE A 30 6.37 6.85 -8.35
CA PHE A 30 6.58 7.36 -6.99
C PHE A 30 8.06 7.41 -6.63
N CYS A 31 8.42 8.27 -5.67
CA CYS A 31 9.77 8.40 -5.14
C CYS A 31 9.95 7.62 -3.85
N LYS A 32 11.19 7.24 -3.54
CA LYS A 32 11.52 6.67 -2.22
C LYS A 32 11.06 7.61 -1.11
N GLY A 33 10.34 7.08 -0.13
CA GLY A 33 9.77 7.83 0.99
C GLY A 33 8.34 8.31 0.74
N ASP A 34 7.81 8.20 -0.48
CA ASP A 34 6.44 8.61 -0.76
C ASP A 34 5.43 7.73 -0.03
N LEU A 35 4.36 8.37 0.45
CA LEU A 35 3.23 7.70 1.05
C LEU A 35 2.21 7.35 -0.04
N LEU A 36 1.81 6.08 -0.05
CA LEU A 36 0.86 5.53 -1.00
C LEU A 36 -0.24 4.79 -0.23
N THR A 37 -1.48 4.99 -0.66
CA THR A 37 -2.63 4.31 -0.07
C THR A 37 -3.11 3.24 -1.02
N ILE A 38 -3.12 1.99 -0.58
CA ILE A 38 -3.68 0.89 -1.35
C ILE A 38 -5.18 1.13 -1.50
N ILE A 39 -5.67 1.15 -2.72
CA ILE A 39 -7.11 1.32 -3.04
C ILE A 39 -7.72 0.03 -3.59
N GLY A 40 -6.90 -0.93 -4.02
CA GLY A 40 -7.36 -2.24 -4.45
C GLY A 40 -6.22 -3.21 -4.75
N ALA A 41 -6.53 -4.50 -4.72
CA ALA A 41 -5.63 -5.54 -5.19
C ALA A 41 -5.85 -5.82 -6.67
N THR A 42 -4.79 -6.20 -7.38
CA THR A 42 -4.90 -6.68 -8.76
C THR A 42 -5.01 -8.20 -8.80
N ARG A 43 -5.08 -8.79 -10.00
CA ARG A 43 -5.02 -10.24 -10.19
C ARG A 43 -3.65 -10.80 -9.79
N ASP A 44 -2.62 -9.96 -9.87
CA ASP A 44 -1.24 -10.30 -9.55
C ASP A 44 -0.93 -9.91 -8.10
N PRO A 45 -0.50 -10.85 -7.25
CA PRO A 45 -0.20 -10.55 -5.84
C PRO A 45 1.03 -9.63 -5.67
N ASN A 46 1.84 -9.49 -6.71
CA ASN A 46 2.99 -8.58 -6.74
C ASN A 46 2.61 -7.14 -7.08
N TRP A 47 1.36 -6.88 -7.47
CA TRP A 47 0.90 -5.59 -7.96
C TRP A 47 -0.37 -5.13 -7.24
N TYR A 48 -0.34 -3.89 -6.77
CA TYR A 48 -1.48 -3.26 -6.10
C TYR A 48 -1.88 -2.00 -6.81
N ARG A 49 -3.17 -1.70 -6.78
CA ARG A 49 -3.66 -0.38 -7.17
C ARG A 49 -3.54 0.53 -5.95
N ALA A 50 -2.83 1.63 -6.12
CA ALA A 50 -2.61 2.61 -5.06
C ALA A 50 -2.94 4.02 -5.55
N ARG A 51 -3.12 4.91 -4.58
CA ARG A 51 -3.28 6.36 -4.77
C ARG A 51 -2.18 7.09 -4.01
N ASN A 52 -1.56 8.08 -4.63
CA ASN A 52 -0.59 8.93 -3.96
C ASN A 52 -1.27 10.13 -3.27
N THR A 53 -0.48 10.94 -2.57
CA THR A 53 -0.95 12.13 -1.83
C THR A 53 -1.50 13.23 -2.73
N VAL A 54 -1.10 13.28 -4.01
CA VAL A 54 -1.63 14.25 -5.00
C VAL A 54 -2.91 13.75 -5.68
N GLY A 55 -3.43 12.59 -5.29
CA GLY A 55 -4.68 12.02 -5.81
C GLY A 55 -4.55 11.24 -7.11
N ARG A 56 -3.33 11.02 -7.62
CA ARG A 56 -3.10 10.14 -8.78
C ARG A 56 -3.20 8.68 -8.36
N GLU A 57 -3.83 7.90 -9.21
CA GLU A 57 -4.01 6.47 -9.02
C GLU A 57 -3.27 5.70 -10.10
N GLY A 58 -2.82 4.50 -9.74
CA GLY A 58 -2.27 3.56 -10.71
C GLY A 58 -1.75 2.31 -10.01
N THR A 59 -1.11 1.46 -10.79
CA THR A 59 -0.58 0.19 -10.31
C THR A 59 0.85 0.36 -9.81
N ILE A 60 1.14 -0.24 -8.66
CA ILE A 60 2.45 -0.19 -8.00
C ILE A 60 2.94 -1.60 -7.67
N PRO A 61 4.24 -1.87 -7.78
CA PRO A 61 4.80 -3.14 -7.38
C PRO A 61 4.94 -3.22 -5.84
N ALA A 62 4.41 -4.29 -5.25
CA ALA A 62 4.44 -4.55 -3.81
C ALA A 62 5.88 -4.59 -3.26
N ASN A 63 6.83 -5.11 -4.05
CA ASN A 63 8.24 -5.22 -3.64
C ASN A 63 8.95 -3.87 -3.48
N TYR A 64 8.41 -2.79 -4.06
CA TYR A 64 8.98 -1.44 -3.98
C TYR A 64 8.41 -0.63 -2.83
N VAL A 65 7.39 -1.14 -2.14
CA VAL A 65 6.69 -0.45 -1.07
C VAL A 65 6.68 -1.31 0.18
N GLN A 66 6.59 -0.65 1.33
CA GLN A 66 6.48 -1.31 2.62
C GLN A 66 5.18 -0.89 3.27
N LYS A 67 4.34 -1.86 3.63
CA LYS A 67 3.15 -1.59 4.43
C LYS A 67 3.56 -0.83 5.68
N ARG A 68 2.90 0.31 5.89
CA ARG A 68 2.98 1.05 7.15
C ARG A 68 2.07 0.31 8.10
N GLU A 69 2.64 -0.56 8.91
CA GLU A 69 1.89 -1.11 10.05
C GLU A 69 1.63 0.06 10.98
N GLY A 70 0.43 0.65 10.86
CA GLY A 70 -0.08 1.53 11.89
C GLY A 70 0.06 0.77 13.19
N VAL A 71 0.89 1.27 14.09
CA VAL A 71 0.94 0.85 15.49
C VAL A 71 -0.52 0.72 15.90
N LYS A 72 -1.00 -0.51 16.04
CA LYS A 72 -2.32 -0.74 16.61
C LYS A 72 -2.21 -0.11 17.98
N SER A 73 -2.84 1.05 18.17
CA SER A 73 -2.93 1.69 19.47
C SER A 73 -3.29 0.59 20.45
N GLY A 74 -2.36 0.31 21.36
CA GLY A 74 -2.39 -0.85 22.25
C GLY A 74 -3.73 -0.92 22.95
N GLY A 75 -4.60 -1.77 22.43
CA GLY A 75 -5.78 -2.20 23.15
C GLY A 75 -5.29 -2.98 24.35
N LYS A 76 -5.55 -2.42 25.53
CA LYS A 76 -5.42 -3.02 26.86
C LYS A 76 -4.03 -2.92 27.51
N LEU A 77 -3.69 -1.70 27.94
CA LEU A 77 -2.96 -1.51 29.20
C LEU A 77 -3.86 -2.08 30.32
N SER A 78 -3.80 -3.38 30.59
CA SER A 78 -4.40 -3.97 31.79
C SER A 78 -3.61 -3.46 32.99
N LEU A 79 -3.97 -2.27 33.48
CA LEU A 79 -3.73 -1.88 34.86
C LEU A 79 -4.57 -2.83 35.73
N MET A 80 -3.92 -3.86 36.23
CA MET A 80 -4.43 -4.73 37.28
C MET A 80 -4.02 -4.11 38.63
N PRO A 81 -4.97 -3.86 39.55
CA PRO A 81 -4.66 -3.50 40.93
C PRO A 81 -4.08 -4.69 41.71
#